data_AF-A0A9P7WWL5-F1
#
_entry.id   AF-A0A9P7WWL5-F1
#
_cell.length_a   1.000
_cell.length_b   1.000
_cell.length_c   1.000
_cell.angle_alpha   90.00
_cell.angle_beta   90.00
_cell.angle_gamma   90.00
#
_symmetry.space_group_name_H-M   'P 1'
#
loop_
_entity.id
_entity.type
_entity.pdbx_description
1 polymer ?
#
loop_
_entity_poly.entity_id
_entity_poly.type
_entity_poly.pdbx_seq_one_letter_code
_entity_poly.pdbx_strand_id
1 'polypeptide(L)'
;MSTDIVGEAMGCTVDMFHDLQRFVMMFMDPIVMSTLHIYSTALVLMPSGTQLLQKYREYTASGPRVVRGCAEGWPQTLWIAAKHSRTVGCVVVSPDGRTIISGSYDNTLHLWDARTGAAIGEAMKGHTDWVTCVAVSPDGTTIVSGSDDNTLCLWEARIGAAIELAMKGHTNSVTCVAVSPDGTTIVSGSYDNTLHLWDAKTGAAIGAAMGGHTN
;
A
#
# COMPACT_ATOMS: atom_id res chain seq x y z
N MET A 1 10.85 -29.82 25.62
CA MET A 1 9.49 -29.83 26.17
C MET A 1 9.06 -28.53 26.83
N SER A 2 9.93 -27.67 27.39
CA SER A 2 9.48 -26.41 28.02
C SER A 2 9.54 -25.17 27.12
N THR A 3 10.27 -25.22 25.99
CA THR A 3 10.39 -24.10 25.04
C THR A 3 9.24 -24.02 24.03
N ASP A 4 8.63 -25.18 23.73
CA ASP A 4 7.56 -25.28 22.73
C ASP A 4 6.23 -24.68 23.21
N ILE A 5 5.95 -24.77 24.51
CA ILE A 5 4.73 -24.23 25.13
C ILE A 5 4.70 -22.70 25.07
N VAL A 6 5.85 -22.04 25.25
CA VAL A 6 5.95 -20.57 25.17
C VAL A 6 5.86 -20.12 23.71
N GLY A 7 6.41 -20.89 22.78
CA GLY A 7 6.28 -20.65 21.34
C GLY A 7 4.85 -20.81 20.83
N GLU A 8 4.13 -21.85 21.25
CA GLU A 8 2.71 -22.07 20.93
C GLU A 8 1.81 -21.00 21.56
N ALA A 9 2.06 -20.61 22.81
CA ALA A 9 1.29 -19.56 23.48
C ALA A 9 1.48 -18.18 22.82
N MET A 10 2.71 -17.87 22.37
CA MET A 10 2.99 -16.66 21.59
C MET A 10 2.38 -16.73 20.17
N GLY A 11 2.42 -17.89 19.50
CA GLY A 11 1.74 -18.07 18.22
C GLY A 11 0.22 -17.88 18.33
N CYS A 12 -0.40 -18.48 19.35
CA CYS A 12 -1.82 -18.35 19.67
C CYS A 12 -2.25 -16.89 19.92
N THR A 13 -1.42 -16.11 20.61
CA THR A 13 -1.73 -14.70 20.88
C THR A 13 -1.59 -13.81 19.66
N VAL A 14 -0.62 -14.08 18.78
CA VAL A 14 -0.44 -13.36 17.51
C VAL A 14 -1.59 -13.65 16.53
N ASP A 15 -1.98 -14.91 16.40
CA ASP A 15 -3.09 -15.31 15.53
C ASP A 15 -4.41 -14.68 15.99
N MET A 16 -4.66 -14.67 17.30
CA MET A 16 -5.84 -14.02 17.88
C MET A 16 -5.85 -12.50 17.67
N PHE A 17 -4.68 -11.85 17.71
CA PHE A 17 -4.56 -10.43 17.42
C PHE A 17 -4.83 -10.13 15.93
N HIS A 18 -4.31 -10.96 15.02
CA HIS A 18 -4.63 -10.85 13.59
C HIS A 18 -6.10 -11.07 13.30
N ASP A 19 -6.73 -12.05 13.94
CA ASP A 19 -8.17 -12.29 13.84
C ASP A 19 -8.98 -11.09 14.35
N LEU A 20 -8.57 -10.50 15.48
CA LEU A 20 -9.23 -9.32 16.04
C LEU A 20 -9.07 -8.10 15.13
N GLN A 21 -7.88 -7.88 14.56
CA GLN A 21 -7.65 -6.80 13.60
C GLN A 21 -8.53 -6.98 12.36
N ARG A 22 -8.57 -8.19 11.78
CA ARG A 22 -9.42 -8.48 10.61
C ARG A 22 -10.90 -8.35 10.92
N PHE A 23 -11.33 -8.74 12.11
CA PHE A 23 -12.69 -8.54 12.59
C PHE A 23 -13.05 -7.06 12.66
N VAL A 24 -12.24 -6.25 13.35
CA VAL A 24 -12.47 -4.81 13.47
C VAL A 24 -12.50 -4.15 12.09
N MET A 25 -11.60 -4.53 11.18
CA MET A 25 -11.54 -3.98 9.83
C MET A 25 -12.75 -4.38 8.98
N MET A 26 -13.12 -5.67 8.97
CA MET A 26 -14.25 -6.19 8.18
C MET A 26 -15.59 -5.60 8.60
N PHE A 27 -15.77 -5.37 9.91
CA PHE A 27 -17.01 -4.88 10.47
C PHE A 27 -16.92 -3.41 10.89
N MET A 28 -15.89 -2.66 10.48
CA MET A 28 -15.63 -1.29 10.93
C MET A 28 -16.84 -0.36 10.71
N ASP A 29 -17.41 -0.35 9.51
CA ASP A 29 -18.57 0.49 9.18
C ASP A 29 -19.78 0.22 10.08
N PRO A 30 -20.27 -1.05 10.23
CA PRO A 30 -21.35 -1.34 11.16
C PRO A 30 -20.98 -1.12 12.63
N ILE A 31 -19.71 -1.33 13.01
CA ILE A 31 -19.19 -1.10 14.36
C ILE A 31 -19.28 0.38 14.75
N VAL A 32 -18.84 1.29 13.88
CA VAL A 32 -18.80 2.74 14.15
C VAL A 32 -20.22 3.33 14.18
N MET A 33 -21.16 2.76 13.43
CA MET A 33 -22.53 3.26 13.31
C MET A 33 -23.51 2.69 14.34
N SER A 34 -23.10 1.72 15.17
CA SER A 34 -24.03 0.92 15.99
C SER A 34 -23.69 0.86 17.47
N THR A 35 -24.71 0.53 18.27
CA THR A 35 -24.55 0.27 19.71
C THR A 35 -23.97 -1.12 19.99
N LEU A 36 -23.54 -1.35 21.23
CA LEU A 36 -22.77 -2.51 21.71
C LEU A 36 -23.28 -3.92 21.28
N HIS A 37 -24.55 -4.05 20.94
CA HIS A 37 -25.17 -5.35 20.62
C HIS A 37 -24.78 -5.91 19.24
N ILE A 38 -24.26 -5.07 18.32
CA ILE A 38 -23.81 -5.52 16.99
C ILE A 38 -22.44 -6.24 17.03
N TYR A 39 -21.62 -5.99 18.04
CA TYR A 39 -20.34 -6.71 18.20
C TYR A 39 -20.56 -8.20 18.45
N SER A 40 -21.54 -8.54 19.29
CA SER A 40 -21.87 -9.92 19.64
C SER A 40 -22.42 -10.72 18.47
N THR A 41 -23.15 -10.07 17.56
CA THR A 41 -23.69 -10.72 16.34
C THR A 41 -22.67 -10.81 15.22
N ALA A 42 -21.80 -9.81 15.06
CA ALA A 42 -20.71 -9.84 14.09
C ALA A 42 -19.70 -10.96 14.39
N LEU A 43 -19.44 -11.29 15.67
CA LEU A 43 -18.56 -12.40 16.05
C LEU A 43 -19.01 -13.74 15.42
N VAL A 44 -20.31 -13.96 15.28
CA VAL A 44 -20.87 -15.19 14.68
C VAL A 44 -20.58 -15.28 13.18
N LEU A 45 -20.34 -14.14 12.51
CA LEU A 45 -20.03 -14.05 11.09
C LEU A 45 -18.53 -14.29 10.79
N MET A 46 -17.71 -14.49 11.81
CA MET A 46 -16.29 -14.78 11.64
C MET A 46 -16.06 -16.14 10.98
N PRO A 47 -14.94 -16.31 10.25
CA PRO A 47 -14.57 -17.60 9.71
C PRO A 47 -14.41 -18.63 10.84
N SER A 48 -14.88 -19.85 10.58
CA SER A 48 -15.01 -20.90 11.59
C SER A 48 -13.67 -21.42 12.12
N GLY A 49 -12.58 -21.23 11.37
CA GLY A 49 -11.21 -21.62 11.75
C GLY A 49 -10.43 -20.59 12.58
N THR A 50 -11.05 -19.47 12.98
CA THR A 50 -10.36 -18.39 13.72
C THR A 50 -10.22 -18.71 15.21
N GLN A 51 -9.06 -18.40 15.80
CA GLN A 51 -8.81 -18.62 17.23
C GLN A 51 -9.65 -17.69 18.11
N LEU A 52 -9.96 -16.50 17.59
CA LEU A 52 -10.84 -15.55 18.28
C LEU A 52 -12.26 -16.13 18.46
N LEU A 53 -12.85 -16.70 17.41
CA LEU A 53 -14.17 -17.32 17.51
C LEU A 53 -14.14 -18.54 18.44
N GLN A 54 -13.07 -19.34 18.40
CA GLN A 54 -12.91 -20.49 19.29
C GLN A 54 -12.90 -20.08 20.76
N LYS A 55 -12.21 -18.98 21.10
CA LYS A 55 -12.15 -18.43 22.47
C LYS A 55 -13.51 -17.90 22.96
N TYR A 56 -14.29 -17.26 22.10
CA TYR A 56 -15.58 -16.66 22.46
C TYR A 56 -16.80 -17.56 22.15
N ARG A 57 -16.55 -18.84 21.83
CA ARG A 57 -17.60 -19.79 21.45
C ARG A 57 -18.63 -20.02 22.55
N GLU A 58 -18.20 -20.05 23.81
CA GLU A 58 -19.09 -20.28 24.96
C GLU A 58 -20.10 -19.14 25.15
N TYR A 59 -19.71 -17.90 24.84
CA TYR A 59 -20.57 -16.72 24.94
C TYR A 59 -21.53 -16.58 23.75
N THR A 60 -21.22 -17.21 22.61
CA THR A 60 -22.06 -17.19 21.40
C THR A 60 -22.90 -18.46 21.23
N ALA A 61 -22.68 -19.48 22.06
CA ALA A 61 -23.35 -20.79 21.98
C ALA A 61 -24.88 -20.73 22.14
N SER A 62 -25.40 -19.75 22.87
CA SER A 62 -26.83 -19.52 23.10
C SER A 62 -27.46 -18.49 22.13
N GLY A 63 -26.68 -17.94 21.20
CA GLY A 63 -27.11 -16.95 20.22
C GLY A 63 -27.37 -17.52 18.81
N PRO A 64 -27.73 -16.66 17.84
CA PRO A 64 -27.85 -17.05 16.44
C PRO A 64 -26.53 -17.63 15.92
N ARG A 65 -26.60 -18.61 15.02
CA ARG A 65 -25.43 -19.30 14.44
C ARG A 65 -25.55 -19.44 12.93
N VAL A 66 -24.45 -19.20 12.22
CA VAL A 66 -24.36 -19.51 10.79
C VAL A 66 -24.17 -21.02 10.62
N VAL A 67 -25.13 -21.68 9.95
CA VAL A 67 -25.13 -23.14 9.77
C VAL A 67 -24.65 -23.55 8.36
N ARG A 68 -24.68 -22.63 7.39
CA ARG A 68 -24.18 -22.82 6.01
C ARG A 68 -23.53 -21.53 5.50
N GLY A 69 -22.52 -21.66 4.62
CA GLY A 69 -21.83 -20.53 4.00
C GLY A 69 -20.80 -19.82 4.90
N CYS A 70 -20.39 -20.45 6.00
CA CYS A 70 -19.34 -19.92 6.86
C CYS A 70 -17.98 -20.07 6.15
N ALA A 71 -17.24 -18.98 6.02
CA ALA A 71 -15.89 -19.04 5.47
C ALA A 71 -14.98 -19.87 6.41
N GLU A 72 -14.09 -20.70 5.87
CA GLU A 72 -13.15 -21.49 6.69
C GLU A 72 -11.97 -20.65 7.18
N GLY A 73 -11.63 -19.62 6.42
CA GLY A 73 -10.64 -18.61 6.78
C GLY A 73 -11.10 -17.23 6.30
N TRP A 74 -10.41 -16.21 6.74
CA TRP A 74 -10.65 -14.85 6.25
C TRP A 74 -10.47 -14.79 4.73
N PRO A 75 -11.28 -13.99 4.01
CA PRO A 75 -11.04 -13.71 2.60
C PRO A 75 -9.60 -13.25 2.36
N GLN A 76 -8.94 -13.76 1.32
CA GLN A 76 -7.57 -13.33 0.98
C GLN A 76 -7.52 -11.88 0.50
N THR A 77 -8.57 -11.44 -0.20
CA THR A 77 -8.80 -10.05 -0.57
C THR A 77 -9.65 -9.40 0.52
N LEU A 78 -9.00 -8.75 1.49
CA LEU A 78 -9.72 -8.20 2.63
C LEU A 78 -10.54 -6.97 2.23
N TRP A 79 -10.08 -6.10 1.30
CA TRP A 79 -10.86 -4.95 0.79
C TRP A 79 -10.02 -4.14 -0.22
N ILE A 80 -10.70 -3.43 -1.12
CA ILE A 80 -10.11 -2.32 -1.89
C ILE A 80 -10.67 -1.06 -1.23
N ALA A 81 -9.86 -0.32 -0.47
CA ALA A 81 -10.26 1.07 -0.22
C ALA A 81 -10.20 1.76 -1.58
N ALA A 82 -11.35 2.08 -2.15
CA ALA A 82 -11.42 2.86 -3.38
C ALA A 82 -11.09 4.32 -3.03
N LYS A 83 -9.79 4.62 -2.83
CA LYS A 83 -9.32 5.99 -2.68
C LYS A 83 -9.07 6.67 -4.02
N HIS A 84 -8.55 5.93 -4.99
CA HIS A 84 -8.36 6.49 -6.32
C HIS A 84 -9.70 6.73 -7.03
N SER A 85 -9.84 7.90 -7.63
CA SER A 85 -11.05 8.30 -8.38
C SER A 85 -11.00 7.92 -9.86
N ARG A 86 -9.85 7.40 -10.31
CA ARG A 86 -9.58 6.96 -11.68
C ARG A 86 -8.70 5.69 -11.68
N THR A 87 -8.36 5.23 -12.88
CA THR A 87 -7.53 4.04 -13.11
C THR A 87 -6.17 4.15 -12.43
N VAL A 88 -5.76 3.08 -11.76
CA VAL A 88 -4.40 2.91 -11.23
C VAL A 88 -3.48 2.56 -12.41
N GLY A 89 -2.51 3.43 -12.69
CA GLY A 89 -1.57 3.28 -13.79
C GLY A 89 -0.31 2.50 -13.41
N CYS A 90 0.12 2.59 -12.15
CA CYS A 90 1.34 1.94 -11.68
C CYS A 90 1.24 1.51 -10.20
N VAL A 91 2.04 0.51 -9.83
CA VAL A 91 2.13 -0.02 -8.47
C VAL A 91 3.55 -0.51 -8.18
N VAL A 92 3.98 -0.36 -6.93
CA VAL A 92 5.25 -0.91 -6.44
C VAL A 92 5.12 -1.32 -4.98
N VAL A 93 5.86 -2.35 -4.58
CA VAL A 93 5.96 -2.80 -3.18
C VAL A 93 7.29 -2.31 -2.61
N SER A 94 7.28 -1.80 -1.38
CA SER A 94 8.49 -1.38 -0.68
C SER A 94 9.45 -2.57 -0.48
N PRO A 95 10.77 -2.32 -0.39
CA PRO A 95 11.76 -3.40 -0.19
C PRO A 95 11.54 -4.26 1.05
N ASP A 96 10.95 -3.69 2.12
CA ASP A 96 10.61 -4.42 3.34
C ASP A 96 9.29 -5.22 3.25
N GLY A 97 8.58 -5.11 2.12
CA GLY A 97 7.31 -5.78 1.85
C GLY A 97 6.13 -5.26 2.66
N ARG A 98 6.26 -4.14 3.40
CA ARG A 98 5.24 -3.65 4.32
C ARG A 98 4.31 -2.61 3.72
N THR A 99 4.77 -1.91 2.68
CA THR A 99 4.05 -0.80 2.07
C THR A 99 3.87 -1.05 0.59
N ILE A 100 2.66 -0.86 0.08
CA ILE A 100 2.37 -0.79 -1.35
C ILE A 100 2.20 0.69 -1.70
N ILE A 101 2.70 1.10 -2.85
CA ILE A 101 2.52 2.43 -3.40
C ILE A 101 1.80 2.29 -4.73
N SER A 102 0.70 3.01 -4.91
CA SER A 102 -0.04 3.08 -6.17
C SER A 102 -0.03 4.50 -6.72
N GLY A 103 0.09 4.63 -8.04
CA GLY A 103 -0.10 5.89 -8.77
C GLY A 103 -1.28 5.77 -9.74
N SER A 104 -2.02 6.87 -9.91
CA SER A 104 -3.29 6.88 -10.64
C SER A 104 -3.43 8.05 -11.61
N TYR A 105 -4.37 7.90 -12.53
CA TYR A 105 -4.78 8.92 -13.48
C TYR A 105 -5.64 10.03 -12.85
N ASP A 106 -5.85 9.98 -11.53
CA ASP A 106 -6.37 11.08 -10.72
C ASP A 106 -5.27 12.02 -10.21
N ASN A 107 -4.03 11.85 -10.70
CA ASN A 107 -2.86 12.67 -10.44
C ASN A 107 -2.32 12.52 -9.01
N THR A 108 -2.75 11.47 -8.30
CA THR A 108 -2.32 11.21 -6.93
C THR A 108 -1.62 9.87 -6.82
N LEU A 109 -0.84 9.74 -5.74
CA LEU A 109 -0.38 8.46 -5.25
C LEU A 109 -0.97 8.15 -3.88
N HIS A 110 -1.06 6.86 -3.55
CA HIS A 110 -1.47 6.38 -2.24
C HIS A 110 -0.48 5.34 -1.70
N LEU A 111 -0.33 5.36 -0.38
CA LEU A 111 0.39 4.35 0.38
C LEU A 111 -0.62 3.38 0.99
N TRP A 112 -0.26 2.09 1.05
CA TRP A 112 -1.08 1.04 1.61
C TRP A 112 -0.25 0.11 2.50
N ASP A 113 -0.79 -0.30 3.63
CA ASP A 113 -0.21 -1.36 4.43
C ASP A 113 -0.45 -2.69 3.71
N ALA A 114 0.64 -3.35 3.30
CA ALA A 114 0.62 -4.56 2.48
C ALA A 114 -0.03 -5.76 3.20
N ARG A 115 -0.05 -5.75 4.54
CA ARG A 115 -0.61 -6.83 5.36
C ARG A 115 -2.12 -6.69 5.53
N THR A 116 -2.60 -5.46 5.62
CA THR A 116 -3.99 -5.15 5.97
C THR A 116 -4.81 -4.62 4.80
N GLY A 117 -4.16 -4.12 3.75
CA GLY A 117 -4.80 -3.38 2.65
C GLY A 117 -5.17 -1.95 3.01
N ALA A 118 -4.78 -1.48 4.20
CA ALA A 118 -5.19 -0.17 4.69
C ALA A 118 -4.43 0.98 4.05
N ALA A 119 -5.16 2.00 3.59
CA ALA A 119 -4.54 3.24 3.16
C ALA A 119 -3.78 3.88 4.33
N ILE A 120 -2.50 4.21 4.09
CA ILE A 120 -1.63 4.90 5.03
C ILE A 120 -1.65 6.39 4.67
N GLY A 121 -2.24 7.20 5.54
CA GLY A 121 -2.30 8.65 5.36
C GLY A 121 -3.22 9.13 4.22
N GLU A 122 -2.96 10.36 3.80
CA GLU A 122 -3.72 11.08 2.76
C GLU A 122 -3.16 10.83 1.35
N ALA A 123 -3.86 11.33 0.33
CA ALA A 123 -3.37 11.31 -1.04
C ALA A 123 -2.08 12.14 -1.16
N MET A 124 -1.06 11.54 -1.79
CA MET A 124 0.18 12.23 -2.14
C MET A 124 -0.10 13.05 -3.42
N LYS A 125 -0.24 14.36 -3.25
CA LYS A 125 -0.59 15.32 -4.30
C LYS A 125 0.63 16.15 -4.67
N GLY A 126 0.93 16.25 -5.96
CA GLY A 126 2.09 16.98 -6.47
C GLY A 126 2.15 16.99 -8.00
N HIS A 127 1.73 15.90 -8.63
CA HIS A 127 1.55 15.86 -10.07
C HIS A 127 0.30 16.63 -10.52
N THR A 128 0.39 17.23 -11.71
CA THR A 128 -0.71 17.96 -12.34
C THR A 128 -1.43 17.15 -13.43
N ASP A 129 -0.88 15.98 -13.78
CA ASP A 129 -1.47 15.02 -14.70
C ASP A 129 -1.22 13.57 -14.22
N TRP A 130 -1.54 12.59 -15.05
CA TRP A 130 -1.56 11.16 -14.69
C TRP A 130 -0.23 10.67 -14.17
N VAL A 131 -0.26 9.94 -13.05
CA VAL A 131 0.92 9.22 -12.57
C VAL A 131 1.06 7.91 -13.34
N THR A 132 2.13 7.81 -14.11
CA THR A 132 2.37 6.73 -15.08
C THR A 132 3.36 5.69 -14.58
N CYS A 133 4.31 6.09 -13.73
CA CYS A 133 5.31 5.19 -13.17
C CYS A 133 5.71 5.58 -11.75
N VAL A 134 6.15 4.59 -10.98
CA VAL A 134 6.61 4.75 -9.60
C VAL A 134 7.75 3.78 -9.29
N ALA A 135 8.72 4.24 -8.51
CA ALA A 135 9.79 3.42 -7.96
C ALA A 135 10.05 3.78 -6.49
N VAL A 136 10.66 2.85 -5.76
CA VAL A 136 11.09 3.05 -4.37
C VAL A 136 12.59 2.84 -4.29
N SER A 137 13.26 3.64 -3.48
CA SER A 137 14.68 3.44 -3.18
C SER A 137 14.91 2.11 -2.46
N PRO A 138 16.10 1.49 -2.61
CA PRO A 138 16.42 0.22 -1.97
C PRO A 138 16.35 0.24 -0.43
N ASP A 139 16.57 1.40 0.18
CA ASP A 139 16.43 1.60 1.63
C ASP A 139 14.97 1.83 2.08
N GLY A 140 14.03 1.91 1.13
CA GLY A 140 12.61 2.11 1.37
C GLY A 140 12.22 3.51 1.84
N THR A 141 13.14 4.48 1.84
CA THR A 141 12.90 5.82 2.42
C THR A 141 12.34 6.83 1.42
N THR A 142 12.63 6.64 0.13
CA THR A 142 12.34 7.60 -0.93
C THR A 142 11.48 6.93 -1.99
N ILE A 143 10.40 7.60 -2.38
CA ILE A 143 9.56 7.21 -3.51
C ILE A 143 9.83 8.21 -4.63
N VAL A 144 9.90 7.71 -5.86
CA VAL A 144 9.99 8.53 -7.07
C VAL A 144 8.79 8.21 -7.94
N SER A 145 8.07 9.23 -8.40
CA SER A 145 6.98 9.08 -9.36
C SER A 145 7.26 9.88 -10.62
N GLY A 146 6.81 9.37 -11.76
CA GLY A 146 6.80 10.07 -13.05
C GLY A 146 5.38 10.24 -13.56
N SER A 147 5.16 11.26 -14.39
CA SER A 147 3.82 11.69 -14.81
C SER A 147 3.76 12.18 -16.25
N ASP A 148 2.53 12.22 -16.77
CA ASP A 148 2.16 12.88 -18.02
C ASP A 148 2.35 14.40 -17.99
N ASP A 149 2.58 14.99 -16.81
CA ASP A 149 2.97 16.40 -16.67
C ASP A 149 4.44 16.71 -17.01
N ASN A 150 5.16 15.72 -17.54
CA ASN A 150 6.57 15.76 -17.95
C ASN A 150 7.55 15.92 -16.78
N THR A 151 7.11 15.72 -15.54
CA THR A 151 7.96 15.84 -14.35
C THR A 151 8.07 14.52 -13.60
N LEU A 152 9.10 14.45 -12.75
CA LEU A 152 9.14 13.48 -11.67
C LEU A 152 9.02 14.19 -10.32
N CYS A 153 8.45 13.51 -9.33
CA CYS A 153 8.36 13.97 -7.96
C CYS A 153 9.07 13.00 -7.01
N LEU A 154 9.70 13.56 -5.96
CA LEU A 154 10.28 12.83 -4.84
C LEU A 154 9.37 12.89 -3.62
N TRP A 155 9.22 11.78 -2.92
CA TRP A 155 8.39 11.68 -1.73
C TRP A 155 9.12 10.97 -0.61
N GLU A 156 8.86 11.41 0.62
CA GLU A 156 9.30 10.69 1.81
C GLU A 156 8.33 9.55 2.11
N ALA A 157 8.81 8.31 2.00
CA ALA A 157 7.98 7.11 2.08
C ALA A 157 7.24 6.92 3.42
N ARG A 158 7.78 7.48 4.51
CA ARG A 158 7.19 7.32 5.86
C ARG A 158 5.90 8.09 6.05
N ILE A 159 5.80 9.26 5.44
CA ILE A 159 4.72 10.22 5.67
C ILE A 159 3.95 10.57 4.40
N GLY A 160 4.46 10.18 3.23
CA GLY A 160 3.87 10.52 1.93
C GLY A 160 3.95 12.01 1.60
N ALA A 161 4.81 12.75 2.28
CA ALA A 161 5.03 14.17 2.00
C ALA A 161 5.90 14.31 0.77
N ALA A 162 5.52 15.24 -0.11
CA ALA A 162 6.37 15.66 -1.21
C ALA A 162 7.64 16.30 -0.65
N ILE A 163 8.79 15.79 -1.07
CA ILE A 163 10.07 16.49 -0.93
C ILE A 163 10.06 17.47 -2.10
N GLU A 164 9.93 18.79 -1.87
CA GLU A 164 9.66 19.86 -2.86
C GLU A 164 10.66 19.93 -4.05
N LEU A 165 10.69 18.89 -4.89
CA LEU A 165 11.64 18.68 -5.97
C LEU A 165 10.88 18.07 -7.14
N ALA A 166 10.19 18.93 -7.88
CA ALA A 166 9.74 18.59 -9.22
C ALA A 166 10.98 18.53 -10.12
N MET A 167 11.40 17.33 -10.48
CA MET A 167 12.52 17.09 -11.39
C MET A 167 12.03 17.39 -12.82
N LYS A 168 12.44 18.55 -13.32
CA LYS A 168 12.08 19.06 -14.65
C LYS A 168 13.23 18.86 -15.62
N GLY A 169 12.91 18.39 -16.83
CA GLY A 169 13.89 18.19 -17.89
C GLY A 169 13.30 17.49 -19.11
N HIS A 170 12.38 16.55 -18.88
CA HIS A 170 11.62 15.93 -19.95
C HIS A 170 10.66 16.92 -20.62
N THR A 171 10.43 16.70 -21.92
CA THR A 171 9.52 17.53 -22.75
C THR A 171 8.24 16.81 -23.12
N ASN A 172 8.10 15.56 -22.69
CA ASN A 172 6.90 14.73 -22.87
C ASN A 172 6.75 13.78 -21.66
N SER A 173 5.64 13.05 -21.62
CA SER A 173 5.26 12.15 -20.52
C SER A 173 6.40 11.23 -20.12
N VAL A 174 6.67 11.18 -18.81
CA VAL A 174 7.61 10.25 -18.21
C VAL A 174 6.92 8.89 -18.14
N THR A 175 7.51 7.84 -18.69
CA THR A 175 6.85 6.53 -18.82
C THR A 175 7.49 5.46 -17.94
N CYS A 176 8.73 5.66 -17.51
CA CYS A 176 9.41 4.76 -16.62
C CYS A 176 10.39 5.50 -15.71
N VAL A 177 10.61 4.92 -14.53
CA VAL A 177 11.56 5.40 -13.54
C VAL A 177 12.19 4.22 -12.82
N ALA A 178 13.48 4.34 -12.50
CA ALA A 178 14.22 3.37 -11.71
C ALA A 178 15.19 4.07 -10.75
N VAL A 179 15.41 3.45 -9.60
CA VAL A 179 16.43 3.89 -8.63
C VAL A 179 17.60 2.90 -8.67
N SER A 180 18.81 3.42 -8.69
CA SER A 180 20.05 2.64 -8.61
C SER A 180 20.10 1.79 -7.32
N PRO A 181 20.82 0.65 -7.31
CA PRO A 181 20.93 -0.22 -6.13
C PRO A 181 21.59 0.44 -4.91
N ASP A 182 22.42 1.47 -5.12
CA ASP A 182 23.01 2.25 -4.02
C ASP A 182 22.11 3.40 -3.55
N GLY A 183 20.98 3.63 -4.22
CA GLY A 183 20.00 4.67 -3.89
C GLY A 183 20.45 6.09 -4.26
N THR A 184 21.58 6.27 -4.93
CA THR A 184 22.17 7.60 -5.17
C THR A 184 21.68 8.26 -6.46
N THR A 185 21.31 7.44 -7.43
CA THR A 185 20.97 7.86 -8.79
C THR A 185 19.59 7.37 -9.18
N ILE A 186 18.84 8.22 -9.88
CA ILE A 186 17.55 7.91 -10.50
C ILE A 186 17.72 7.98 -12.01
N VAL A 187 17.10 7.05 -12.74
CA VAL A 187 16.96 7.09 -14.20
C VAL A 187 15.49 7.25 -14.54
N SER A 188 15.17 8.14 -15.47
CA SER A 188 13.82 8.26 -16.04
C SER A 188 13.85 8.15 -17.55
N GLY A 189 12.78 7.62 -18.12
CA GLY A 189 12.54 7.60 -19.57
C GLY A 189 11.20 8.22 -19.93
N SER A 190 11.14 8.82 -21.12
CA SER A 190 10.00 9.61 -21.57
C SER A 190 9.68 9.37 -23.05
N TYR A 191 8.44 9.70 -23.42
CA TYR A 191 8.02 9.81 -24.82
C TYR A 191 8.69 10.95 -25.60
N ASP A 192 9.59 11.73 -25.00
CA ASP A 192 10.48 12.65 -25.71
C ASP A 192 11.69 11.95 -26.35
N ASN A 193 11.74 10.62 -26.25
CA ASN A 193 12.79 9.75 -26.75
C ASN A 193 14.14 9.91 -26.04
N THR A 194 14.14 10.46 -24.83
CA THR A 194 15.35 10.62 -24.02
C THR A 194 15.26 9.86 -22.70
N LEU A 195 16.44 9.56 -22.17
CA LEU A 195 16.64 9.15 -20.79
C LEU A 195 17.33 10.29 -20.03
N HIS A 196 16.94 10.50 -18.77
CA HIS A 196 17.60 11.45 -17.87
C HIS A 196 18.14 10.73 -16.64
N LEU A 197 19.29 11.20 -16.16
CA LEU A 197 19.87 10.82 -14.87
C LEU A 197 19.65 11.93 -13.86
N TRP A 198 19.34 11.55 -12.62
CA TRP A 198 19.10 12.49 -11.53
C TRP A 198 19.81 12.06 -10.26
N ASP A 199 20.26 13.02 -9.49
CA ASP A 199 20.75 12.81 -8.13
C ASP A 199 19.56 12.57 -7.20
N ALA A 200 19.51 11.41 -6.55
CA ALA A 200 18.36 10.98 -5.77
C ALA A 200 18.11 11.83 -4.52
N LYS A 201 19.15 12.51 -4.01
CA LYS A 201 19.07 13.32 -2.80
C LYS A 201 18.60 14.74 -3.10
N THR A 202 19.03 15.30 -4.22
CA THR A 202 18.80 16.70 -4.59
C THR A 202 17.80 16.87 -5.72
N GLY A 203 17.41 15.82 -6.43
CA GLY A 203 16.57 15.88 -7.63
C GLY A 203 17.22 16.60 -8.81
N ALA A 204 18.51 16.92 -8.74
CA ALA A 204 19.21 17.64 -9.80
C ALA A 204 19.56 16.70 -10.96
N ALA A 205 19.45 17.19 -12.20
CA ALA A 205 19.88 16.44 -13.37
C ALA A 205 21.40 16.21 -13.36
N ILE A 206 21.82 14.96 -13.60
CA ILE A 206 23.22 14.56 -13.73
C ILE A 206 23.55 14.48 -15.23
N GLY A 207 24.26 15.49 -15.72
CA GLY A 207 24.68 15.55 -17.12
C GLY A 207 23.55 15.92 -18.09
N ALA A 208 23.76 15.61 -19.36
CA ALA A 208 22.81 15.90 -20.44
C ALA A 208 21.84 14.74 -20.69
N ALA A 209 20.70 15.04 -21.29
CA ALA A 209 19.74 14.03 -21.75
C ALA A 209 20.41 13.02 -22.68
N MET A 210 20.15 11.74 -22.46
CA MET A 210 20.68 10.65 -23.26
C MET A 210 19.65 10.26 -24.32
N GLY A 211 19.93 10.62 -25.58
CA GLY A 211 19.13 10.23 -26.73
C GLY A 211 19.57 8.90 -27.35
N GLY A 212 19.01 8.58 -28.52
CA GLY A 212 19.35 7.38 -29.30
C GLY A 212 18.16 6.46 -29.55
N HIS A 213 17.04 6.70 -28.86
CA HIS A 213 15.76 6.12 -29.21
C HIS A 213 15.12 6.99 -30.30
N THR A 214 14.79 6.41 -31.44
CA THR A 214 14.03 7.04 -32.51
C THR A 214 12.89 6.13 -32.90
N ASN A 215 11.77 6.70 -33.33
CA ASN A 215 10.65 5.94 -33.91
C ASN A 215 11.06 5.16 -35.16
#